data_AF-A0AAW0KUQ7-F1
#
_entry.id   AF-A0AAW0KUQ7-F1
#
_cell.length_a   1.000
_cell.length_b   1.000
_cell.length_c   1.000
_cell.angle_alpha   90.00
_cell.angle_beta   90.00
_cell.angle_gamma   90.00
#
_symmetry.space_group_name_H-M   'P 1'
#
loop_
_entity.id
_entity.type
_entity.pdbx_description
1 polymer ?
#
loop_
_entity_poly.entity_id
_entity_poly.type
_entity_poly.pdbx_seq_one_letter_code
_entity_poly.pdbx_strand_id
1 'polypeptide(L)'
;MNSQHFLLISCTGQGHINPTLQLAIRLIHGGARVTFATTVHGLKQIKKFPSLEGLSYASFSDGFDDGNKPIGDPQHIMSEFKRVGSHKKKKKKNRHCRERERERERNQTSMNSQHFLLISCTGQGHINPTLQLAIRLIHGGARVTFATTVHGLKQIKKFPSLEGLSYASFSDGFDDGNKPIGDPQHIMSEFKRVGSQTLTNLIVKLSNDEHHKVTFLVYTILLPWAADVARDMGIPSAFLSIQSTAALAIYQKYFNTHDGLYHIYENSPPNSIQFKGLPPFASSDLPSFLLPTSPHNSVIPTIQEHIQTLEKDPNPCVLLNTFDALEEAAIEAIVNLNLIPIGPLVPSTFFDTKDQFALGVMGFGLVCT
;
A
#
# COMPACT_ATOMS: atom_id res chain seq x y z
N MET A 1 14.06 -28.95 -5.16
CA MET A 1 14.24 -27.72 -4.36
C MET A 1 13.08 -26.80 -4.67
N ASN A 2 12.40 -26.23 -3.68
CA ASN A 2 11.29 -25.31 -3.93
C ASN A 2 11.85 -23.92 -4.25
N SER A 3 11.92 -23.56 -5.53
CA SER A 3 12.23 -22.20 -5.95
C SER A 3 11.13 -21.26 -5.43
N GLN A 4 11.47 -20.40 -4.47
CA GLN A 4 10.57 -19.34 -4.02
C GLN A 4 10.28 -18.39 -5.19
N HIS A 5 9.03 -17.95 -5.35
CA HIS A 5 8.63 -17.04 -6.41
C HIS A 5 8.05 -15.77 -5.80
N PHE A 6 8.68 -14.64 -6.08
CA PHE A 6 8.29 -13.33 -5.56
C PHE A 6 7.66 -12.46 -6.66
N LEU A 7 6.68 -11.63 -6.28
CA LEU A 7 6.09 -10.61 -7.13
C LEU A 7 6.47 -9.23 -6.58
N LEU A 8 7.27 -8.47 -7.32
CA LEU A 8 7.64 -7.10 -6.97
C LEU A 8 6.88 -6.13 -7.88
N ILE A 9 6.21 -5.13 -7.30
CA ILE A 9 5.38 -4.16 -8.02
C ILE A 9 6.02 -2.77 -7.92
N SER A 10 6.20 -2.08 -9.05
CA SER A 10 6.74 -0.73 -9.11
C SER A 10 5.90 0.18 -10.02
N CYS A 11 5.83 1.48 -9.69
CA CYS A 11 5.11 2.47 -10.49
C CYS A 11 6.06 3.55 -11.04
N THR A 12 5.87 3.94 -12.29
CA THR A 12 6.76 4.87 -13.03
C THR A 12 6.87 6.26 -12.43
N GLY A 13 5.75 6.85 -12.00
CA GLY A 13 5.69 8.25 -11.58
C GLY A 13 6.36 8.58 -10.24
N GLN A 14 7.13 7.65 -9.66
CA GLN A 14 7.69 7.77 -8.31
C GLN A 14 9.19 7.39 -8.19
N GLY A 15 9.86 7.03 -9.30
CA GLY A 15 11.30 6.76 -9.27
C GLY A 15 11.74 5.45 -8.58
N HIS A 16 10.79 4.56 -8.24
CA HIS A 16 11.07 3.31 -7.51
C HIS A 16 11.46 2.13 -8.41
N ILE A 17 11.58 2.31 -9.73
CA ILE A 17 11.89 1.22 -10.66
C ILE A 17 13.27 0.62 -10.36
N ASN A 18 14.32 1.45 -10.26
CA ASN A 18 15.68 0.95 -10.10
C ASN A 18 15.92 0.22 -8.77
N PRO A 19 15.52 0.74 -7.59
CA PRO A 19 15.70 0.02 -6.32
C PRO A 19 14.92 -1.31 -6.28
N THR A 20 13.69 -1.32 -6.81
CA THR A 20 12.86 -2.53 -6.85
C THR A 20 13.43 -3.56 -7.83
N LEU A 21 14.02 -3.12 -8.94
CA LEU A 21 14.65 -4.00 -9.93
C LEU A 21 15.98 -4.57 -9.40
N GLN A 22 16.75 -3.79 -8.64
CA GLN A 22 17.94 -4.30 -7.95
C GLN A 22 17.60 -5.31 -6.87
N LEU A 23 16.49 -5.12 -6.13
CA LEU A 23 15.96 -6.15 -5.23
C LEU A 23 15.58 -7.43 -6.00
N ALA A 24 14.96 -7.33 -7.17
CA ALA A 24 14.66 -8.47 -8.03
C ALA A 24 15.94 -9.26 -8.42
N ILE A 25 16.99 -8.56 -8.85
CA ILE A 25 18.29 -9.16 -9.22
C ILE A 25 18.93 -9.85 -8.01
N ARG A 26 18.91 -9.21 -6.83
CA ARG A 26 19.47 -9.78 -5.59
C ARG A 26 18.72 -11.05 -5.14
N LEU A 27 17.38 -11.07 -5.23
CA LEU A 27 16.56 -12.26 -4.95
C LEU A 27 16.85 -13.41 -5.93
N ILE A 28 17.08 -13.10 -7.21
CA ILE A 28 17.43 -14.10 -8.23
C ILE A 28 18.81 -14.71 -7.99
N HIS A 29 19.81 -13.91 -7.62
CA HIS A 29 21.10 -14.44 -7.16
C HIS A 29 20.99 -15.30 -5.90
N GLY A 30 19.94 -15.11 -5.08
CA GLY A 30 19.58 -15.99 -3.96
C GLY A 30 18.86 -17.29 -4.36
N GLY A 31 18.68 -17.57 -5.66
CA GLY A 31 18.00 -18.77 -6.16
C GLY A 31 16.47 -18.67 -6.22
N ALA A 32 15.91 -17.48 -6.03
CA ALA A 32 14.48 -17.24 -6.21
C ALA A 32 14.12 -16.94 -7.67
N ARG A 33 12.84 -17.13 -8.01
CA ARG A 33 12.24 -16.56 -9.22
C ARG A 33 11.59 -15.23 -8.84
N VAL A 34 11.60 -14.25 -9.73
CA VAL A 34 10.93 -12.96 -9.49
C VAL A 34 10.11 -12.57 -10.71
N THR A 35 8.84 -12.23 -10.49
CA THR A 35 8.05 -11.45 -11.44
C THR A 35 8.14 -9.98 -11.06
N PHE A 36 8.67 -9.14 -11.96
CA PHE A 36 8.69 -7.70 -11.83
C PHE A 36 7.51 -7.09 -12.58
N ALA A 37 6.55 -6.53 -11.85
CA ALA A 37 5.36 -5.90 -12.39
C ALA A 37 5.48 -4.37 -12.38
N THR A 38 5.23 -3.72 -13.52
CA THR A 38 5.24 -2.25 -13.64
C THR A 38 4.20 -1.76 -14.65
N THR A 39 3.96 -0.44 -14.71
CA THR A 39 3.17 0.16 -15.80
C THR A 39 3.76 -0.18 -17.18
N VAL A 40 2.94 -0.17 -18.24
CA VAL A 40 3.41 -0.33 -19.63
C VAL A 40 4.50 0.68 -19.97
N HIS A 41 4.38 1.94 -19.50
CA HIS A 41 5.42 2.94 -19.65
C HIS A 41 6.73 2.55 -18.91
N GLY A 42 6.63 1.95 -17.73
CA GLY A 42 7.80 1.51 -16.96
C GLY A 42 8.50 0.33 -17.61
N LEU A 43 7.73 -0.61 -18.17
CA LEU A 43 8.32 -1.71 -18.93
C LEU A 43 9.06 -1.19 -20.18
N LYS A 44 8.54 -0.15 -20.85
CA LYS A 44 9.25 0.55 -21.94
C LYS A 44 10.58 1.17 -21.47
N GLN A 45 10.67 1.70 -20.24
CA GLN A 45 11.93 2.20 -19.67
C GLN A 45 12.91 1.07 -19.28
N ILE A 46 12.41 -0.10 -18.86
CA ILE A 46 13.21 -1.27 -18.45
C ILE A 46 13.82 -2.03 -19.65
N LYS A 47 13.39 -1.79 -20.90
CA LYS A 47 13.94 -2.42 -22.12
C LYS A 47 15.44 -2.19 -22.39
N LYS A 48 16.18 -1.52 -21.50
CA LYS A 48 17.64 -1.37 -21.51
C LYS A 48 18.39 -2.37 -20.62
N PHE A 49 17.69 -3.17 -19.81
CA PHE A 49 18.30 -4.17 -18.91
C PHE A 49 18.40 -5.55 -19.57
N PRO A 50 19.46 -6.33 -19.30
CA PRO A 50 19.64 -7.67 -19.85
C PRO A 50 18.58 -8.66 -19.31
N SER A 51 18.22 -9.65 -20.12
CA SER A 51 17.41 -10.79 -19.67
C SER A 51 18.18 -11.61 -18.63
N LEU A 52 17.63 -11.70 -17.42
CA LEU A 52 18.21 -12.48 -16.33
C LEU A 52 17.42 -13.78 -16.14
N GLU A 53 18.10 -14.91 -16.06
CA GLU A 53 17.46 -16.20 -15.82
C GLU A 53 16.78 -16.19 -14.43
N GLY A 54 15.47 -16.48 -14.39
CA GLY A 54 14.65 -16.35 -13.18
C GLY A 54 13.87 -15.03 -13.05
N LEU A 55 14.09 -14.04 -13.93
CA LEU A 55 13.30 -12.80 -14.00
C LEU A 55 12.21 -12.90 -15.07
N SER A 56 10.94 -12.76 -14.66
CA SER A 56 9.81 -12.53 -15.56
C SER A 56 9.28 -11.10 -15.42
N TYR A 57 8.81 -10.51 -16.51
CA TYR A 57 8.20 -9.18 -16.48
C TYR A 57 6.68 -9.28 -16.64
N ALA A 58 5.95 -8.45 -15.90
CA ALA A 58 4.53 -8.22 -16.11
C ALA A 58 4.29 -6.71 -16.33
N SER A 59 3.36 -6.37 -17.21
CA SER A 59 2.90 -4.98 -17.37
C SER A 59 1.44 -4.83 -17.00
N PHE A 60 1.08 -3.72 -16.38
CA PHE A 60 -0.30 -3.26 -16.23
C PHE A 60 -0.50 -1.91 -16.93
N SER A 61 -1.70 -1.67 -17.47
CA SER A 61 -2.02 -0.39 -18.08
C SER A 61 -2.19 0.68 -17.00
N ASP A 62 -1.55 1.83 -17.20
CA ASP A 62 -1.70 3.04 -16.38
C ASP A 62 -2.91 3.90 -16.81
N GLY A 63 -3.66 3.45 -17.82
CA GLY A 63 -4.89 4.10 -18.30
C GLY A 63 -4.68 5.14 -19.40
N PHE A 64 -3.47 5.26 -19.97
CA PHE A 64 -3.17 6.20 -21.06
C PHE A 64 -3.24 5.61 -22.48
N ASP A 65 -3.37 4.29 -22.63
CA ASP A 65 -3.64 3.61 -23.91
C ASP A 65 -4.99 2.84 -23.77
N ASP A 66 -6.09 3.38 -24.34
CA ASP A 66 -7.42 2.72 -24.38
C ASP A 66 -7.86 2.55 -25.85
N GLY A 67 -8.15 1.30 -26.25
CA GLY A 67 -8.56 0.95 -27.62
C GLY A 67 -9.31 -0.39 -27.73
N ASN A 68 -10.64 -0.30 -27.80
CA ASN A 68 -11.64 -1.33 -28.19
C ASN A 68 -12.21 -2.33 -27.14
N LYS A 69 -13.29 -3.01 -27.58
CA LYS A 69 -14.53 -3.39 -26.85
C LYS A 69 -14.76 -4.93 -26.76
N PRO A 70 -15.81 -5.42 -26.03
CA PRO A 70 -15.82 -6.77 -25.41
C PRO A 70 -16.80 -7.82 -25.99
N ILE A 71 -16.64 -9.07 -25.51
CA ILE A 71 -17.57 -10.24 -25.52
C ILE A 71 -17.26 -11.03 -24.22
N GLY A 72 -18.14 -11.75 -23.50
CA GLY A 72 -19.58 -12.08 -23.64
C GLY A 72 -20.16 -12.61 -22.29
N ASP A 73 -21.09 -13.59 -22.31
CA ASP A 73 -21.85 -14.09 -21.14
C ASP A 73 -21.83 -15.65 -21.01
N PRO A 74 -21.70 -16.22 -19.79
CA PRO A 74 -21.96 -17.66 -19.55
C PRO A 74 -22.78 -17.99 -18.28
N GLN A 75 -24.11 -18.09 -18.37
CA GLN A 75 -25.00 -18.62 -17.30
C GLN A 75 -24.98 -20.17 -17.10
N HIS A 76 -23.87 -20.88 -17.34
CA HIS A 76 -23.85 -22.35 -17.38
C HIS A 76 -22.84 -23.05 -16.45
N ILE A 77 -22.50 -22.45 -15.30
CA ILE A 77 -21.50 -23.06 -14.38
C ILE A 77 -21.92 -22.97 -12.90
N MET A 78 -23.20 -23.25 -12.59
CA MET A 78 -23.71 -23.21 -11.22
C MET A 78 -24.51 -24.46 -10.81
N SER A 79 -23.87 -25.63 -10.97
CA SER A 79 -24.27 -26.89 -10.33
C SER A 79 -23.10 -27.87 -10.35
N GLU A 80 -22.50 -28.19 -9.18
CA GLU A 80 -21.83 -29.49 -8.90
C GLU A 80 -21.13 -29.65 -7.51
N PHE A 81 -21.03 -28.64 -6.63
CA PHE A 81 -20.28 -28.83 -5.35
C PHE A 81 -21.08 -28.63 -4.04
N LYS A 82 -21.55 -29.75 -3.46
CA LYS A 82 -22.01 -29.89 -2.06
C LYS A 82 -21.63 -31.27 -1.47
N ARG A 83 -21.35 -31.30 -0.15
CA ARG A 83 -20.94 -32.47 0.71
C ARG A 83 -19.46 -32.85 0.52
N VAL A 84 -18.67 -33.35 1.50
CA VAL A 84 -18.84 -33.95 2.86
C VAL A 84 -17.73 -33.35 3.79
N GLY A 85 -17.79 -33.23 5.13
CA GLY A 85 -18.73 -33.67 6.19
C GLY A 85 -18.26 -33.26 7.60
N SER A 86 -18.22 -34.17 8.59
CA SER A 86 -17.75 -33.90 9.98
C SER A 86 -17.43 -35.19 10.77
N HIS A 87 -16.52 -35.17 11.77
CA HIS A 87 -16.82 -35.70 13.13
C HIS A 87 -15.81 -35.39 14.28
N LYS A 88 -16.35 -35.47 15.50
CA LYS A 88 -15.92 -34.99 16.83
C LYS A 88 -14.67 -35.65 17.47
N LYS A 89 -13.91 -34.85 18.26
CA LYS A 89 -13.29 -35.25 19.56
C LYS A 89 -13.37 -34.09 20.57
N LYS A 90 -14.17 -34.22 21.65
CA LYS A 90 -14.29 -33.22 22.75
C LYS A 90 -14.44 -33.95 24.10
N LYS A 91 -13.61 -33.60 25.11
CA LYS A 91 -14.03 -33.48 26.55
C LYS A 91 -12.99 -32.88 27.51
N LYS A 92 -11.66 -33.05 27.32
CA LYS A 92 -10.63 -32.26 28.07
C LYS A 92 -10.29 -30.90 27.44
N LYS A 93 -10.53 -30.73 26.14
CA LYS A 93 -10.32 -29.47 25.38
C LYS A 93 -11.31 -28.34 25.75
N ASN A 94 -12.36 -28.63 26.52
CA ASN A 94 -13.56 -27.78 26.60
C ASN A 94 -13.40 -26.42 27.29
N ARG A 95 -12.53 -26.27 28.30
CA ARG A 95 -12.39 -24.97 29.01
C ARG A 95 -11.64 -23.96 28.14
N HIS A 96 -10.43 -24.31 27.71
CA HIS A 96 -9.61 -23.51 26.78
C HIS A 96 -10.29 -23.24 25.44
N CYS A 97 -11.04 -24.22 24.91
CA CYS A 97 -11.81 -24.03 23.67
C CYS A 97 -12.96 -23.03 23.89
N ARG A 98 -13.72 -23.11 25.00
CA ARG A 98 -14.78 -22.14 25.33
C ARG A 98 -14.22 -20.74 25.63
N GLU A 99 -13.04 -20.66 26.21
CA GLU A 99 -12.38 -19.40 26.53
C GLU A 99 -11.91 -18.70 25.25
N ARG A 100 -11.30 -19.45 24.32
CA ARG A 100 -10.99 -18.99 22.95
C ARG A 100 -12.22 -18.73 22.09
N GLU A 101 -13.31 -19.50 22.24
CA GLU A 101 -14.60 -19.24 21.60
C GLU A 101 -15.13 -17.88 22.08
N ARG A 102 -15.18 -17.63 23.40
CA ARG A 102 -15.59 -16.33 24.00
C ARG A 102 -14.65 -15.16 23.71
N GLU A 103 -13.37 -15.41 23.55
CA GLU A 103 -12.38 -14.40 23.14
C GLU A 103 -12.58 -14.03 21.67
N ARG A 104 -12.78 -15.02 20.79
CA ARG A 104 -13.16 -14.77 19.38
C ARG A 104 -14.50 -14.06 19.26
N GLU A 105 -15.52 -14.46 20.03
CA GLU A 105 -16.82 -13.80 20.07
C GLU A 105 -16.67 -12.33 20.51
N ARG A 106 -15.93 -12.05 21.59
CA ARG A 106 -15.67 -10.66 22.03
C ARG A 106 -14.87 -9.86 21.01
N ASN A 107 -13.83 -10.43 20.42
CA ASN A 107 -13.04 -9.76 19.39
C ASN A 107 -13.88 -9.51 18.14
N GLN A 108 -14.75 -10.45 17.74
CA GLN A 108 -15.66 -10.27 16.61
C GLN A 108 -16.69 -9.17 16.90
N THR A 109 -17.29 -9.15 18.10
CA THR A 109 -18.21 -8.07 18.51
C THR A 109 -17.51 -6.71 18.53
N SER A 110 -16.26 -6.66 18.99
CA SER A 110 -15.43 -5.44 18.99
C SER A 110 -15.02 -5.00 17.58
N MET A 111 -14.77 -5.93 16.66
CA MET A 111 -14.47 -5.64 15.25
C MET A 111 -15.70 -5.15 14.49
N ASN A 112 -16.87 -5.73 14.76
CA ASN A 112 -18.15 -5.31 14.18
C ASN A 112 -18.56 -3.87 14.57
N SER A 113 -17.96 -3.31 15.63
CA SER A 113 -18.12 -1.90 16.03
C SER A 113 -16.96 -1.00 15.58
N GLN A 114 -15.98 -1.49 14.81
CA GLN A 114 -14.92 -0.66 14.25
C GLN A 114 -15.34 -0.06 12.91
N HIS A 115 -14.96 1.20 12.69
CA HIS A 115 -15.04 1.86 11.40
C HIS A 115 -13.69 2.45 11.04
N PHE A 116 -13.04 1.86 10.05
CA PHE A 116 -11.76 2.33 9.52
C PHE A 116 -12.00 3.35 8.40
N LEU A 117 -11.33 4.49 8.49
CA LEU A 117 -11.23 5.45 7.41
C LEU A 117 -9.87 5.27 6.74
N LEU A 118 -9.83 4.76 5.50
CA LEU A 118 -8.61 4.57 4.73
C LEU A 118 -8.42 5.72 3.74
N ILE A 119 -7.33 6.47 3.88
CA ILE A 119 -6.98 7.63 3.05
C ILE A 119 -5.86 7.25 2.06
N SER A 120 -6.13 7.40 0.76
CA SER A 120 -5.20 7.09 -0.33
C SER A 120 -4.93 8.30 -1.23
N CYS A 121 -3.71 8.40 -1.75
CA CYS A 121 -3.44 9.21 -2.94
C CYS A 121 -4.09 8.59 -4.20
N THR A 122 -4.20 9.38 -5.26
CA THR A 122 -4.93 9.01 -6.49
C THR A 122 -4.21 7.99 -7.39
N GLY A 123 -2.93 7.72 -7.16
CA GLY A 123 -2.17 6.76 -7.97
C GLY A 123 -2.61 5.32 -7.75
N GLN A 124 -2.75 4.53 -8.81
CA GLN A 124 -3.16 3.11 -8.73
C GLN A 124 -2.30 2.29 -7.75
N GLY A 125 -0.99 2.58 -7.66
CA GLY A 125 -0.08 1.94 -6.70
C GLY A 125 -0.42 2.19 -5.23
N HIS A 126 -1.16 3.26 -4.91
CA HIS A 126 -1.73 3.52 -3.58
C HIS A 126 -3.14 2.92 -3.44
N ILE A 127 -4.01 3.18 -4.43
CA ILE A 127 -5.42 2.77 -4.41
C ILE A 127 -5.55 1.25 -4.29
N ASN A 128 -4.82 0.48 -5.09
CA ASN A 128 -5.00 -0.97 -5.17
C ASN A 128 -4.63 -1.69 -3.86
N PRO A 129 -3.44 -1.50 -3.24
CA PRO A 129 -3.15 -2.08 -1.92
C PRO A 129 -4.12 -1.62 -0.83
N THR A 130 -4.53 -0.35 -0.84
CA THR A 130 -5.45 0.20 0.15
C THR A 130 -6.85 -0.43 0.05
N LEU A 131 -7.35 -0.67 -1.17
CA LEU A 131 -8.61 -1.41 -1.38
C LEU A 131 -8.48 -2.90 -1.00
N GLN A 132 -7.33 -3.54 -1.19
CA GLN A 132 -7.10 -4.90 -0.70
C GLN A 132 -7.07 -4.97 0.84
N LEU A 133 -6.52 -3.95 1.50
CA LEU A 133 -6.63 -3.80 2.95
C LEU A 133 -8.10 -3.60 3.39
N ALA A 134 -8.87 -2.76 2.68
CA ALA A 134 -10.30 -2.57 2.95
C ALA A 134 -11.08 -3.89 2.95
N ILE A 135 -10.87 -4.73 1.91
CA ILE A 135 -11.53 -6.04 1.79
C ILE A 135 -11.12 -6.96 2.95
N ARG A 136 -9.84 -6.98 3.36
CA ARG A 136 -9.37 -7.79 4.50
C ARG A 136 -9.99 -7.34 5.82
N LEU A 137 -10.11 -6.03 6.05
CA LEU A 137 -10.74 -5.47 7.26
C LEU A 137 -12.24 -5.82 7.31
N ILE A 138 -12.94 -5.74 6.18
CA ILE A 138 -14.37 -6.12 6.06
C ILE A 138 -14.57 -7.61 6.31
N HIS A 139 -13.71 -8.49 5.76
CA HIS A 139 -13.75 -9.92 6.09
C HIS A 139 -13.43 -10.21 7.57
N GLY A 140 -12.77 -9.29 8.28
CA GLY A 140 -12.64 -9.30 9.74
C GLY A 140 -13.89 -8.84 10.51
N GLY A 141 -14.92 -8.36 9.81
CA GLY A 141 -16.16 -7.82 10.36
C GLY A 141 -16.18 -6.29 10.51
N ALA A 142 -15.10 -5.59 10.14
CA ALA A 142 -15.05 -4.13 10.27
C ALA A 142 -15.88 -3.41 9.20
N ARG A 143 -16.32 -2.20 9.52
CA ARG A 143 -16.78 -1.24 8.50
C ARG A 143 -15.59 -0.47 7.94
N VAL A 144 -15.63 -0.10 6.66
CA VAL A 144 -14.57 0.68 6.02
C VAL A 144 -15.14 1.78 5.13
N THR A 145 -14.66 3.01 5.33
CA THR A 145 -14.77 4.08 4.33
C THR A 145 -13.43 4.24 3.63
N PHE A 146 -13.38 4.03 2.32
CA PHE A 146 -12.24 4.40 1.49
C PHE A 146 -12.41 5.84 1.01
N ALA A 147 -11.38 6.68 1.19
CA ALA A 147 -11.36 8.04 0.71
C ALA A 147 -10.07 8.37 -0.08
N THR A 148 -10.26 9.17 -1.13
CA THR A 148 -9.20 9.70 -2.01
C THR A 148 -9.56 11.15 -2.36
N THR A 149 -8.71 11.87 -3.10
CA THR A 149 -9.04 13.23 -3.55
C THR A 149 -10.29 13.24 -4.43
N VAL A 150 -11.05 14.34 -4.47
CA VAL A 150 -12.26 14.48 -5.31
C VAL A 150 -11.97 14.12 -6.78
N HIS A 151 -10.85 14.59 -7.32
CA HIS A 151 -10.43 14.24 -8.68
C HIS A 151 -10.11 12.73 -8.81
N GLY A 152 -9.39 12.15 -7.85
CA GLY A 152 -9.09 10.72 -7.83
C GLY A 152 -10.34 9.83 -7.77
N LEU A 153 -11.36 10.23 -6.99
CA LEU A 153 -12.60 9.47 -6.89
C LEU A 153 -13.34 9.43 -8.24
N LYS A 154 -13.32 10.52 -9.01
CA LYS A 154 -13.86 10.59 -10.38
C LYS A 154 -13.12 9.69 -11.38
N GLN A 155 -11.82 9.46 -11.18
CA GLN A 155 -11.00 8.60 -12.06
C GLN A 155 -11.24 7.10 -11.86
N ILE A 156 -11.81 6.67 -10.72
CA ILE A 156 -12.05 5.25 -10.44
C ILE A 156 -13.22 4.75 -11.30
N LYS A 157 -12.90 4.17 -12.47
CA LYS A 157 -13.86 3.62 -13.46
C LYS A 157 -14.81 2.57 -12.87
N LYS A 158 -14.40 1.81 -11.84
CA LYS A 158 -15.23 0.79 -11.19
C LYS A 158 -14.83 0.63 -9.72
N PHE A 159 -15.80 0.82 -8.84
CA PHE A 159 -15.67 0.55 -7.41
C PHE A 159 -16.04 -0.90 -7.08
N PRO A 160 -15.26 -1.61 -6.25
CA PRO A 160 -15.73 -2.81 -5.57
C PRO A 160 -17.04 -2.56 -4.81
N SER A 161 -18.10 -3.25 -5.18
CA SER A 161 -19.33 -3.26 -4.38
C SER A 161 -19.22 -4.40 -3.37
N LEU A 162 -19.10 -4.05 -2.10
CA LEU A 162 -18.96 -4.98 -0.98
C LEU A 162 -19.72 -4.41 0.22
N GLU A 163 -20.51 -5.25 0.90
CA GLU A 163 -21.21 -4.84 2.12
C GLU A 163 -20.20 -4.39 3.18
N GLY A 164 -20.47 -3.27 3.86
CA GLY A 164 -19.52 -2.66 4.80
C GLY A 164 -18.46 -1.76 4.17
N LEU A 165 -18.34 -1.68 2.83
CA LEU A 165 -17.48 -0.73 2.13
C LEU A 165 -18.27 0.52 1.71
N SER A 166 -17.77 1.69 2.09
CA SER A 166 -18.26 3.00 1.68
C SER A 166 -17.17 3.82 1.01
N TYR A 167 -17.57 4.82 0.23
CA TYR A 167 -16.66 5.69 -0.52
C TYR A 167 -16.89 7.15 -0.17
N ALA A 168 -15.81 7.89 0.02
CA ALA A 168 -15.82 9.31 0.29
C ALA A 168 -14.69 10.03 -0.47
N SER A 169 -14.69 11.37 -0.41
CA SER A 169 -13.62 12.19 -0.95
C SER A 169 -13.29 13.36 -0.04
N PHE A 170 -12.04 13.78 -0.08
CA PHE A 170 -11.54 15.05 0.45
C PHE A 170 -10.95 15.87 -0.71
N SER A 171 -10.78 17.17 -0.56
CA SER A 171 -10.23 18.02 -1.63
C SER A 171 -8.71 18.07 -1.56
N ASP A 172 -8.04 18.16 -2.70
CA ASP A 172 -6.60 18.45 -2.77
C ASP A 172 -6.30 19.90 -3.21
N GLY A 173 -7.31 20.76 -3.25
CA GLY A 173 -7.25 22.11 -3.81
C GLY A 173 -7.49 22.18 -5.32
N PHE A 174 -7.50 21.03 -6.01
CA PHE A 174 -7.55 20.94 -7.48
C PHE A 174 -8.59 19.89 -7.93
N ASP A 175 -9.81 20.00 -7.40
CA ASP A 175 -10.89 19.00 -7.54
C ASP A 175 -11.40 18.79 -8.99
N ASP A 176 -11.09 19.72 -9.89
CA ASP A 176 -11.32 19.62 -11.33
C ASP A 176 -10.21 18.83 -12.05
N GLY A 177 -9.02 18.74 -11.46
CA GLY A 177 -7.81 18.12 -11.99
C GLY A 177 -6.75 19.11 -12.50
N ASN A 178 -7.04 20.41 -12.50
CA ASN A 178 -6.21 21.44 -13.11
C ASN A 178 -5.11 21.90 -12.14
N LYS A 179 -4.02 21.13 -12.05
CA LYS A 179 -2.86 21.45 -11.22
C LYS A 179 -1.90 22.41 -11.94
N PRO A 180 -1.37 23.46 -11.27
CA PRO A 180 -0.39 24.38 -11.86
C PRO A 180 0.84 23.67 -12.42
N ILE A 181 1.20 23.98 -13.67
CA ILE A 181 2.41 23.43 -14.29
C ILE A 181 3.63 24.17 -13.74
N GLY A 182 4.64 23.41 -13.29
CA GLY A 182 5.93 23.97 -12.87
C GLY A 182 6.05 24.35 -11.39
N ASP A 183 4.97 24.28 -10.60
CA ASP A 183 5.03 24.56 -9.15
C ASP A 183 4.56 23.36 -8.29
N PRO A 184 5.39 22.31 -8.19
CA PRO A 184 5.06 21.14 -7.37
C PRO A 184 5.12 21.42 -5.87
N GLN A 185 5.82 22.48 -5.42
CA GLN A 185 5.87 22.83 -3.99
C GLN A 185 4.55 23.46 -3.54
N HIS A 186 4.01 24.40 -4.32
CA HIS A 186 2.66 24.95 -4.09
C HIS A 186 1.59 23.86 -4.13
N ILE A 187 1.66 22.93 -5.08
CA ILE A 187 0.71 21.80 -5.14
C ILE A 187 0.73 20.98 -3.84
N MET A 188 1.90 20.67 -3.28
CA MET A 188 1.98 19.89 -2.03
C MET A 188 1.57 20.70 -0.80
N SER A 189 1.86 22.00 -0.74
CA SER A 189 1.44 22.85 0.38
C SER A 189 -0.08 23.08 0.38
N GLU A 190 -0.69 23.30 -0.79
CA GLU A 190 -2.14 23.37 -0.94
C GLU A 190 -2.82 22.02 -0.67
N PHE A 191 -2.23 20.92 -1.14
CA PHE A 191 -2.75 19.58 -0.84
C PHE A 191 -2.77 19.32 0.67
N LYS A 192 -1.70 19.68 1.39
CA LYS A 192 -1.70 19.63 2.86
C LYS A 192 -2.76 20.54 3.47
N ARG A 193 -2.83 21.82 3.07
CA ARG A 193 -3.72 22.83 3.65
C ARG A 193 -5.20 22.49 3.45
N VAL A 194 -5.61 22.23 2.20
CA VAL A 194 -6.99 21.94 1.83
C VAL A 194 -7.36 20.49 2.18
N GLY A 195 -6.43 19.55 2.01
CA GLY A 195 -6.61 18.14 2.38
C GLY A 195 -6.86 17.97 3.86
N SER A 196 -6.06 18.60 4.73
CA SER A 196 -6.28 18.52 6.18
C SER A 196 -7.65 19.06 6.58
N GLN A 197 -8.00 20.27 6.11
CA GLN A 197 -9.28 20.90 6.43
C GLN A 197 -10.49 20.07 5.96
N THR A 198 -10.43 19.52 4.74
CA THR A 198 -11.55 18.75 4.19
C THR A 198 -11.60 17.32 4.72
N LEU A 199 -10.47 16.73 5.13
CA LEU A 199 -10.44 15.48 5.89
C LEU A 199 -11.06 15.64 7.28
N THR A 200 -10.73 16.71 8.02
CA THR A 200 -11.38 17.02 9.31
C THR A 200 -12.89 17.14 9.14
N ASN A 201 -13.36 17.86 8.12
CA ASN A 201 -14.79 17.99 7.81
C ASN A 201 -15.45 16.63 7.48
N LEU A 202 -14.73 15.74 6.78
CA LEU A 202 -15.20 14.38 6.49
C LEU A 202 -15.31 13.53 7.77
N ILE A 203 -14.30 13.57 8.64
CA ILE A 203 -14.30 12.85 9.93
C ILE A 203 -15.45 13.32 10.82
N VAL A 204 -15.67 14.63 10.93
CA VAL A 204 -16.79 15.21 11.69
C VAL A 204 -18.13 14.77 11.09
N LYS A 205 -18.28 14.81 9.75
CA LYS A 205 -19.50 14.35 9.07
C LYS A 205 -19.79 12.88 9.35
N LEU A 206 -18.78 12.00 9.29
CA LEU A 206 -18.93 10.57 9.60
C LEU A 206 -19.23 10.33 11.08
N SER A 207 -18.70 11.16 11.98
CA SER A 207 -18.90 11.05 13.43
C SER A 207 -20.30 11.47 13.91
N ASN A 208 -21.04 12.24 13.11
CA ASN A 208 -22.42 12.62 13.41
C ASN A 208 -23.45 11.51 13.14
N ASP A 209 -23.03 10.40 12.53
CA ASP A 209 -23.83 9.19 12.38
C ASP A 209 -23.27 8.14 13.36
N GLU A 210 -24.03 7.76 14.37
CA GLU A 210 -23.56 6.85 15.44
C GLU A 210 -23.10 5.48 14.91
N HIS A 211 -23.60 5.05 13.74
CA HIS A 211 -23.19 3.80 13.12
C HIS A 211 -21.93 3.94 12.26
N HIS A 212 -21.50 5.17 11.94
CA HIS A 212 -20.36 5.50 11.08
C HIS A 212 -19.27 6.32 11.78
N LYS A 213 -19.30 6.47 13.12
CA LYS A 213 -18.20 7.10 13.85
C LYS A 213 -16.87 6.41 13.56
N VAL A 214 -15.91 7.17 13.02
CA VAL A 214 -14.57 6.67 12.69
C VAL A 214 -13.84 6.29 13.98
N THR A 215 -13.36 5.06 14.07
CA THR A 215 -12.62 4.54 15.24
C THR A 215 -11.12 4.40 14.97
N PHE A 216 -10.71 4.36 13.71
CA PHE A 216 -9.30 4.21 13.30
C PHE A 216 -9.07 4.85 11.93
N LEU A 217 -7.92 5.50 11.74
CA LEU A 217 -7.52 6.08 10.45
C LEU A 217 -6.28 5.37 9.88
N VAL A 218 -6.31 4.98 8.61
CA VAL A 218 -5.11 4.47 7.91
C VAL A 218 -4.80 5.40 6.76
N TYR A 219 -3.54 5.77 6.57
CA TYR A 219 -3.12 6.71 5.53
C TYR A 219 -1.89 6.19 4.77
N THR A 220 -1.79 6.53 3.48
CA THR A 220 -0.62 6.16 2.66
C THR A 220 0.49 7.20 2.70
N ILE A 221 1.65 6.86 2.13
CA ILE A 221 2.76 7.79 1.92
C ILE A 221 2.31 9.03 1.12
N LEU A 222 2.98 10.18 1.33
CA LEU A 222 2.63 11.53 0.87
C LEU A 222 1.48 12.22 1.63
N LEU A 223 0.89 11.59 2.65
CA LEU A 223 -0.21 12.14 3.44
C LEU A 223 0.11 12.28 4.95
N PRO A 224 1.29 12.78 5.35
CA PRO A 224 1.68 12.78 6.77
C PRO A 224 0.71 13.58 7.65
N TRP A 225 0.18 14.68 7.11
CA TRP A 225 -0.84 15.51 7.75
C TRP A 225 -2.14 14.77 8.11
N ALA A 226 -2.43 13.61 7.51
CA ALA A 226 -3.59 12.81 7.88
C ALA A 226 -3.46 12.17 9.28
N ALA A 227 -2.22 11.88 9.72
CA ALA A 227 -1.96 11.44 11.09
C ALA A 227 -2.12 12.57 12.10
N ASP A 228 -1.70 13.79 11.74
CA ASP A 228 -1.89 14.97 12.59
C ASP A 228 -3.40 15.29 12.74
N VAL A 229 -4.18 15.23 11.64
CA VAL A 229 -5.65 15.34 11.69
C VAL A 229 -6.28 14.24 12.56
N ALA A 230 -5.81 12.99 12.45
CA ALA A 230 -6.30 11.90 13.30
C ALA A 230 -6.00 12.18 14.80
N ARG A 231 -4.80 12.65 15.10
CA ARG A 231 -4.32 13.01 16.45
C ARG A 231 -5.15 14.13 17.07
N ASP A 232 -5.41 15.20 16.32
CA ASP A 232 -6.26 16.33 16.73
C ASP A 232 -7.72 15.91 16.97
N MET A 233 -8.19 14.87 16.27
CA MET A 233 -9.52 14.26 16.45
C MET A 233 -9.56 13.18 17.54
N GLY A 234 -8.42 12.84 18.18
CA GLY A 234 -8.33 11.76 19.17
C GLY A 234 -8.52 10.36 18.58
N ILE A 235 -8.30 10.19 17.28
CA ILE A 235 -8.46 8.93 16.55
C ILE A 235 -7.08 8.26 16.39
N PRO A 236 -6.90 6.99 16.78
CA PRO A 236 -5.66 6.26 16.52
C PRO A 236 -5.45 6.08 15.02
N SER A 237 -4.19 6.15 14.58
CA SER A 237 -3.85 6.00 13.17
C SER A 237 -2.71 5.03 12.89
N ALA A 238 -2.61 4.58 11.64
CA ALA A 238 -1.47 3.81 11.15
C ALA A 238 -1.06 4.22 9.74
N PHE A 239 0.24 4.26 9.49
CA PHE A 239 0.80 4.45 8.16
C PHE A 239 0.78 3.13 7.39
N LEU A 240 0.13 3.09 6.22
CA LEU A 240 0.23 1.99 5.27
C LEU A 240 1.45 2.20 4.34
N SER A 241 2.55 1.53 4.66
CA SER A 241 3.73 1.48 3.79
C SER A 241 3.47 0.51 2.64
N ILE A 242 3.03 1.07 1.50
CA ILE A 242 2.82 0.34 0.24
C ILE A 242 4.13 0.02 -0.51
N GLN A 243 5.25 0.62 -0.10
CA GLN A 243 6.57 0.47 -0.70
C GLN A 243 7.36 -0.65 -0.01
N SER A 244 8.52 -1.03 -0.56
CA SER A 244 9.43 -1.97 0.10
C SER A 244 9.88 -1.45 1.46
N THR A 245 10.03 -2.35 2.43
CA THR A 245 10.50 -2.03 3.78
C THR A 245 11.92 -1.45 3.73
N ALA A 246 12.75 -1.91 2.81
CA ALA A 246 14.06 -1.31 2.55
C ALA A 246 14.00 0.19 2.18
N ALA A 247 12.97 0.64 1.45
CA ALA A 247 12.80 2.06 1.15
C ALA A 247 12.41 2.87 2.40
N LEU A 248 11.56 2.31 3.26
CA LEU A 248 11.22 2.93 4.55
C LEU A 248 12.44 3.05 5.48
N ALA A 249 13.28 2.00 5.54
CA ALA A 249 14.54 2.03 6.29
C ALA A 249 15.49 3.12 5.78
N ILE A 250 15.58 3.31 4.45
CA ILE A 250 16.32 4.41 3.84
C ILE A 250 15.74 5.76 4.23
N TYR A 251 14.43 5.97 4.17
CA TYR A 251 13.82 7.25 4.57
C TYR A 251 14.05 7.56 6.04
N GLN A 252 13.84 6.59 6.94
CA GLN A 252 14.08 6.79 8.37
C GLN A 252 15.53 7.19 8.62
N LYS A 253 16.50 6.43 8.11
CA LYS A 253 17.93 6.74 8.29
C LYS A 253 18.36 8.05 7.64
N TYR A 254 17.72 8.46 6.55
CA TYR A 254 18.08 9.68 5.84
C TYR A 254 17.45 10.94 6.49
N PHE A 255 16.22 10.85 6.97
CA PHE A 255 15.43 12.00 7.46
C PHE A 255 15.20 12.04 8.98
N ASN A 256 15.79 11.14 9.76
CA ASN A 256 15.69 11.16 11.22
C ASN A 256 16.09 12.53 11.80
N THR A 257 15.31 13.05 12.75
CA THR A 257 15.54 14.39 13.30
C THR A 257 16.79 14.54 14.18
N HIS A 258 17.35 13.44 14.67
CA HIS A 258 18.45 13.43 15.64
C HIS A 258 19.80 13.11 14.97
N ASP A 259 19.85 12.09 14.12
CA ASP A 259 21.07 11.60 13.46
C ASP A 259 20.93 11.38 11.94
N GLY A 260 19.87 11.91 11.33
CA GLY A 260 19.55 11.72 9.92
C GLY A 260 20.57 12.32 8.95
N LEU A 261 20.93 11.53 7.94
CA LEU A 261 22.00 11.87 6.98
C LEU A 261 21.71 13.14 6.15
N TYR A 262 20.45 13.51 5.95
CA TYR A 262 20.05 14.70 5.19
C TYR A 262 20.63 16.00 5.76
N HIS A 263 20.66 16.12 7.09
CA HIS A 263 21.23 17.27 7.79
C HIS A 263 22.77 17.25 7.83
N ILE A 264 23.37 16.06 7.75
CA ILE A 264 24.83 15.86 7.83
C ILE A 264 25.53 16.16 6.50
N TYR A 265 24.88 15.90 5.36
CA TYR A 265 25.48 16.00 4.02
C TYR A 265 24.94 17.15 3.15
N GLU A 266 24.28 18.15 3.75
CA GLU A 266 23.82 19.37 3.05
C GLU A 266 23.07 19.09 1.71
N ASN A 267 22.10 18.17 1.76
CA ASN A 267 21.31 17.70 0.60
C ASN A 267 22.06 16.84 -0.45
N SER A 268 23.32 16.47 -0.22
CA SER A 268 24.03 15.49 -1.05
C SER A 268 23.83 14.07 -0.50
N PRO A 269 23.31 13.10 -1.26
CA PRO A 269 23.20 11.73 -0.77
C PRO A 269 24.60 11.11 -0.55
N PRO A 270 24.79 10.32 0.52
CA PRO A 270 26.07 9.67 0.80
C PRO A 270 26.40 8.64 -0.29
N ASN A 271 27.69 8.38 -0.50
CA ASN A 271 28.17 7.39 -1.47
C ASN A 271 27.59 5.98 -1.23
N SER A 272 27.34 5.62 0.04
CA SER A 272 26.58 4.44 0.39
C SER A 272 25.85 4.59 1.74
N ILE A 273 24.71 3.90 1.89
CA ILE A 273 24.00 3.72 3.16
C ILE A 273 24.12 2.24 3.57
N GLN A 274 24.48 2.01 4.83
CA GLN A 274 24.63 0.68 5.41
C GLN A 274 23.57 0.42 6.49
N PHE A 275 23.07 -0.82 6.53
CA PHE A 275 22.19 -1.32 7.59
C PHE A 275 22.74 -2.66 8.07
N LYS A 276 22.43 -3.03 9.32
CA LYS A 276 22.73 -4.36 9.84
C LYS A 276 21.87 -5.38 9.07
N GLY A 277 22.44 -6.51 8.66
CA GLY A 277 21.71 -7.59 7.96
C GLY A 277 21.43 -7.36 6.47
N LEU A 278 21.60 -6.14 5.94
CA LEU A 278 21.43 -5.85 4.51
C LEU A 278 22.76 -5.53 3.82
N PRO A 279 22.91 -5.83 2.51
CA PRO A 279 24.02 -5.31 1.72
C PRO A 279 23.98 -3.77 1.68
N PRO A 280 25.13 -3.09 1.50
CA PRO A 280 25.15 -1.65 1.31
C PRO A 280 24.29 -1.23 0.11
N PHE A 281 23.66 -0.07 0.24
CA PHE A 281 22.95 0.62 -0.83
C PHE A 281 23.86 1.72 -1.34
N ALA A 282 24.30 1.65 -2.60
CA ALA A 282 25.03 2.74 -3.24
C ALA A 282 24.11 3.95 -3.46
N SER A 283 24.66 5.13 -3.74
CA SER A 283 23.86 6.30 -4.13
C SER A 283 22.89 6.01 -5.30
N SER A 284 23.27 5.14 -6.23
CA SER A 284 22.43 4.65 -7.35
C SER A 284 21.25 3.75 -6.93
N ASP A 285 21.33 3.14 -5.74
CA ASP A 285 20.29 2.26 -5.19
C ASP A 285 19.24 3.04 -4.39
N LEU A 286 19.49 4.33 -4.12
CA LEU A 286 18.57 5.19 -3.37
C LEU A 286 17.32 5.53 -4.22
N PRO A 287 16.15 5.71 -3.58
CA PRO A 287 14.95 6.22 -4.25
C PRO A 287 15.26 7.49 -5.04
N SER A 288 14.95 7.50 -6.34
CA SER A 288 15.55 8.48 -7.26
C SER A 288 15.11 9.94 -7.02
N PHE A 289 14.09 10.17 -6.19
CA PHE A 289 13.70 11.52 -5.76
C PHE A 289 14.70 12.16 -4.76
N LEU A 290 15.56 11.35 -4.12
CA LEU A 290 16.65 11.80 -3.24
C LEU A 290 17.91 12.23 -4.02
N LEU A 291 17.96 11.99 -5.33
CA LEU A 291 19.12 12.36 -6.15
C LEU A 291 19.06 13.84 -6.54
N PRO A 292 20.18 14.59 -6.49
CA PRO A 292 20.18 16.03 -6.79
C PRO A 292 19.63 16.40 -8.18
N THR A 293 19.75 15.50 -9.16
CA THR A 293 19.28 15.69 -10.53
C THR A 293 17.80 15.33 -10.75
N SER A 294 17.03 15.07 -9.69
CA SER A 294 15.69 14.51 -9.80
C SER A 294 14.62 15.57 -10.05
N PRO A 295 13.74 15.41 -11.06
CA PRO A 295 12.57 16.28 -11.24
C PRO A 295 11.48 16.07 -10.17
N HIS A 296 11.69 15.13 -9.24
CA HIS A 296 10.76 14.78 -8.17
C HIS A 296 11.28 15.19 -6.77
N ASN A 297 12.36 15.98 -6.70
CA ASN A 297 12.93 16.48 -5.44
C ASN A 297 11.95 17.29 -4.58
N SER A 298 10.90 17.85 -5.18
CA SER A 298 9.78 18.54 -4.53
C SER A 298 8.99 17.69 -3.53
N VAL A 299 9.13 16.35 -3.58
CA VAL A 299 8.54 15.41 -2.61
C VAL A 299 9.39 15.27 -1.34
N ILE A 300 10.67 15.67 -1.35
CA ILE A 300 11.58 15.55 -0.19
C ILE A 300 10.99 16.15 1.09
N PRO A 301 10.46 17.39 1.11
CA PRO A 301 9.90 17.98 2.33
C PRO A 301 8.72 17.18 2.88
N THR A 302 7.87 16.60 2.03
CA THR A 302 6.73 15.78 2.46
C THR A 302 7.17 14.43 3.03
N ILE A 303 8.26 13.83 2.53
CA ILE A 303 8.81 12.60 3.10
C ILE A 303 9.54 12.87 4.42
N GLN A 304 10.29 13.97 4.50
CA GLN A 304 10.92 14.42 5.75
C GLN A 304 9.87 14.70 6.82
N GLU A 305 8.81 15.45 6.49
CA GLU A 305 7.65 15.66 7.35
C GLU A 305 7.01 14.33 7.79
N HIS A 306 6.93 13.34 6.92
CA HIS A 306 6.36 12.04 7.27
C HIS A 306 7.19 11.28 8.30
N ILE A 307 8.51 11.26 8.17
CA ILE A 307 9.38 10.68 9.21
C ILE A 307 9.23 11.45 10.52
N GLN A 308 9.19 12.79 10.48
CA GLN A 308 8.93 13.63 11.67
C GLN A 308 7.57 13.35 12.33
N THR A 309 6.51 13.12 11.55
CA THR A 309 5.18 12.83 12.09
C THR A 309 5.08 11.41 12.69
N LEU A 310 5.87 10.45 12.20
CA LEU A 310 6.04 9.15 12.87
C LEU A 310 6.85 9.30 14.18
N GLU A 311 7.91 10.10 14.19
CA GLU A 311 8.75 10.35 15.38
C GLU A 311 8.02 11.13 16.50
N LYS A 312 7.02 11.96 16.16
CA LYS A 312 6.14 12.64 17.12
C LYS A 312 5.15 11.70 17.80
N ASP A 313 4.89 10.53 17.23
CA ASP A 313 3.96 9.57 17.82
C ASP A 313 4.69 8.74 18.91
N PRO A 314 4.14 8.61 20.12
CA PRO A 314 4.73 7.73 21.13
C PRO A 314 4.52 6.23 20.85
N ASN A 315 3.65 5.87 19.91
CA ASN A 315 3.40 4.49 19.50
C ASN A 315 3.09 4.40 17.98
N PRO A 316 4.05 4.75 17.10
CA PRO A 316 3.82 4.87 15.66
C PRO A 316 3.56 3.50 15.04
N CYS A 317 2.32 3.27 14.62
CA CYS A 317 1.90 2.04 13.96
C CYS A 317 2.14 2.11 12.45
N VAL A 318 2.92 1.17 11.92
CA VAL A 318 3.19 1.06 10.48
C VAL A 318 2.78 -0.32 9.96
N LEU A 319 1.80 -0.32 9.07
CA LEU A 319 1.36 -1.51 8.34
C LEU A 319 2.24 -1.67 7.10
N LEU A 320 3.05 -2.73 7.06
CA LEU A 320 3.95 -3.00 5.93
C LEU A 320 3.25 -3.88 4.89
N ASN A 321 3.26 -3.46 3.63
CA ASN A 321 2.80 -4.27 2.48
C ASN A 321 3.84 -5.35 2.10
N THR A 322 4.30 -6.10 3.10
CA THR A 322 5.34 -7.15 3.01
C THR A 322 4.98 -8.32 3.92
N PHE A 323 5.81 -9.35 3.93
CA PHE A 323 5.79 -10.44 4.91
C PHE A 323 7.22 -10.77 5.38
N ASP A 324 7.36 -11.31 6.59
CA ASP A 324 8.65 -11.46 7.26
C ASP A 324 9.69 -12.18 6.38
N ALA A 325 9.32 -13.33 5.81
CA ALA A 325 10.22 -14.15 4.99
C ALA A 325 10.66 -13.50 3.64
N LEU A 326 10.21 -12.29 3.30
CA LEU A 326 10.70 -11.50 2.16
C LEU A 326 11.62 -10.34 2.59
N GLU A 327 11.36 -9.69 3.73
CA GLU A 327 12.06 -8.46 4.15
C GLU A 327 12.54 -8.46 5.62
N GLU A 328 12.68 -9.62 6.28
CA GLU A 328 13.12 -9.78 7.69
C GLU A 328 14.26 -8.82 8.07
N ALA A 329 15.38 -8.85 7.36
CA ALA A 329 16.53 -7.99 7.63
C ALA A 329 16.27 -6.47 7.42
N ALA A 330 15.27 -6.08 6.62
CA ALA A 330 14.85 -4.69 6.47
C ALA A 330 13.84 -4.27 7.53
N ILE A 331 13.01 -5.20 8.03
CA ILE A 331 12.13 -5.01 9.19
C ILE A 331 13.01 -4.82 10.44
N GLU A 332 14.00 -5.69 10.67
CA GLU A 332 14.96 -5.58 11.79
C GLU A 332 15.85 -4.34 11.73
N ALA A 333 16.10 -3.79 10.54
CA ALA A 333 16.92 -2.59 10.36
C ALA A 333 16.24 -1.29 10.79
N ILE A 334 14.91 -1.30 10.93
CA ILE A 334 14.09 -0.16 11.34
C ILE A 334 13.88 -0.22 12.85
N VAL A 335 14.18 0.87 13.55
CA VAL A 335 14.04 0.97 15.02
C VAL A 335 12.95 1.96 15.39
N ASN A 336 12.44 1.87 16.62
CA ASN A 336 11.47 2.81 17.21
C ASN A 336 10.11 2.94 16.47
N LEU A 337 9.79 2.03 15.55
CA LEU A 337 8.48 1.94 14.89
C LEU A 337 7.80 0.60 15.23
N ASN A 338 6.48 0.61 15.45
CA ASN A 338 5.70 -0.62 15.61
C ASN A 338 5.30 -1.14 14.22
N LEU A 339 6.12 -2.05 13.69
CA LEU A 339 5.98 -2.62 12.35
C LEU A 339 5.08 -3.86 12.35
N ILE A 340 4.06 -3.86 11.49
CA ILE A 340 3.13 -4.98 11.33
C ILE A 340 3.11 -5.39 9.85
N PRO A 341 3.78 -6.49 9.46
CA PRO A 341 3.66 -7.08 8.14
C PRO A 341 2.24 -7.59 7.89
N ILE A 342 1.58 -7.06 6.87
CA ILE A 342 0.20 -7.41 6.48
C ILE A 342 0.07 -7.78 5.00
N GLY A 343 1.19 -7.84 4.27
CA GLY A 343 1.24 -8.08 2.84
C GLY A 343 1.30 -9.55 2.44
N PRO A 344 1.43 -9.84 1.13
CA PRO A 344 1.24 -8.87 0.05
C PRO A 344 -0.24 -8.50 -0.10
N LEU A 345 -0.54 -7.21 -0.23
CA LEU A 345 -1.89 -6.66 -0.44
C LEU A 345 -2.28 -6.75 -1.93
N VAL A 346 -2.34 -7.98 -2.43
CA VAL A 346 -2.82 -8.33 -3.77
C VAL A 346 -4.09 -9.20 -3.68
N PRO A 347 -4.95 -9.21 -4.72
CA PRO A 347 -6.12 -10.08 -4.77
C PRO A 347 -5.78 -11.56 -4.57
N SER A 348 -6.64 -12.31 -3.87
CA SER A 348 -6.45 -13.75 -3.63
C SER A 348 -6.44 -14.58 -4.93
N THR A 349 -7.10 -14.10 -5.98
CA THR A 349 -7.12 -14.71 -7.32
C THR A 349 -5.73 -14.84 -7.96
N PHE A 350 -4.70 -14.18 -7.45
CA PHE A 350 -3.31 -14.39 -7.88
C PHE A 350 -2.64 -15.62 -7.24
N PHE A 351 -3.22 -16.18 -6.18
CA PHE A 351 -2.70 -17.34 -5.46
C PHE A 351 -3.53 -18.61 -5.67
N ASP A 352 -4.84 -18.47 -5.90
CA ASP A 352 -5.75 -19.60 -6.15
C ASP A 352 -5.66 -20.10 -7.60
N THR A 353 -4.72 -21.00 -7.88
CA THR A 353 -4.54 -21.66 -9.19
C THR A 353 -5.67 -22.64 -9.58
N LYS A 354 -6.84 -22.55 -8.95
CA LYS A 354 -7.98 -23.46 -9.15
C LYS A 354 -9.35 -22.77 -9.33
N ASP A 355 -9.49 -21.51 -8.93
CA ASP A 355 -10.79 -20.81 -8.98
C ASP A 355 -10.78 -19.68 -10.03
N GLN A 356 -10.87 -20.05 -11.30
CA GLN A 356 -11.25 -19.12 -12.38
C GLN A 356 -12.77 -18.88 -12.38
N PHE A 357 -13.31 -18.29 -11.29
CA PHE A 357 -14.69 -17.83 -11.24
C PHE A 357 -14.81 -16.35 -10.87
N ALA A 358 -14.88 -15.55 -11.93
CA ALA A 358 -15.63 -14.30 -12.06
C ALA A 358 -16.01 -13.54 -10.77
N LEU A 359 -15.05 -12.78 -10.21
CA LEU A 359 -15.34 -11.34 -10.14
C LEU A 359 -15.06 -10.75 -11.52
N GLY A 360 -15.93 -9.87 -11.99
CA GLY A 360 -15.69 -9.08 -13.20
C GLY A 360 -14.57 -8.07 -12.98
N VAL A 361 -13.33 -8.54 -12.98
CA VAL A 361 -12.11 -7.72 -12.97
C VAL A 361 -12.12 -6.83 -14.22
N MET A 362 -11.59 -5.61 -14.11
CA MET A 362 -11.47 -4.69 -15.25
C MET A 362 -10.75 -5.37 -16.42
N GLY A 363 -11.10 -5.02 -17.66
CA GLY A 363 -10.66 -5.73 -18.86
C GLY A 363 -9.13 -5.90 -18.94
N PHE A 364 -8.66 -7.10 -18.59
CA PHE A 364 -7.33 -7.57 -18.95
C PHE A 364 -7.41 -8.18 -20.34
N GLY A 365 -6.97 -7.42 -21.34
CA GLY A 365 -6.75 -7.92 -22.68
C GLY A 365 -5.66 -8.99 -22.66
N LEU A 366 -6.08 -10.26 -22.68
CA LEU A 366 -5.19 -11.40 -22.83
C LEU A 366 -4.65 -11.42 -24.26
N VAL A 367 -3.32 -11.46 -24.43
CA VAL A 367 -2.71 -12.13 -25.58
C VAL A 367 -1.58 -13.00 -25.03
N CYS A 368 -1.82 -14.31 -25.00
CA CYS A 368 -0.77 -15.30 -24.79
C CYS A 368 -0.07 -15.60 -26.12
N THR A 369 1.24 -15.76 -26.05
CA THR A 369 2.03 -16.69 -26.89
C THR A 369 3.12 -17.27 -26.01
#